data_AF-A0A6A4Q8H1-F1
#
_entry.id   AF-A0A6A4Q8H1-F1
#
_cell.length_a   1.000
_cell.length_b   1.000
_cell.length_c   1.000
_cell.angle_alpha   90.00
_cell.angle_beta   90.00
_cell.angle_gamma   90.00
#
_symmetry.space_group_name_H-M   'P 1'
#
loop_
_entity.id
_entity.type
_entity.pdbx_description
1 polymer ?
#
loop_
_entity_poly.entity_id
_entity_poly.type
_entity_poly.pdbx_seq_one_letter_code
_entity_poly.pdbx_strand_id
1 'polypeptide(L)' 'MASKAISSPVPDAWYPTLSFFTLTIGLFLTAFFFIYEATTSRKTRSLTQELITAAVASVFLGFGSLFLLLASGVYV' A
#
# COMPACT_ATOMS: atom_id res chain seq x y z
N MET A 1 2.19 -15.98 38.26
CA MET A 1 1.60 -16.02 36.90
C MET A 1 2.71 -15.65 35.92
N ALA A 2 3.07 -16.52 34.97
CA ALA A 2 4.09 -16.19 33.98
C ALA A 2 3.51 -15.19 32.97
N SER A 3 4.17 -14.04 32.78
CA SER A 3 3.78 -13.06 31.77
C SER A 3 3.93 -13.68 30.38
N LYS A 4 2.87 -13.60 29.57
CA LYS A 4 2.92 -14.04 28.17
C LYS A 4 3.86 -13.10 27.41
N ALA A 5 4.95 -13.63 26.86
CA ALA A 5 5.85 -12.85 26.02
C ALA A 5 5.05 -12.25 24.86
N ILE A 6 5.11 -10.92 24.72
CA ILE A 6 4.49 -10.21 23.61
C ILE A 6 5.40 -10.43 22.40
N SER A 7 4.94 -11.26 21.47
CA SER A 7 5.60 -11.47 20.18
C SER A 7 4.91 -10.58 19.14
N SER A 8 5.67 -10.12 18.14
CA SER A 8 5.10 -9.36 17.02
C SER A 8 4.01 -10.19 16.33
N PRO A 9 2.86 -9.58 15.98
CA PRO A 9 1.81 -10.28 15.25
C PRO A 9 2.25 -10.72 13.83
N VAL A 10 3.32 -10.14 13.29
CA VAL A 10 3.91 -10.51 12.01
C VAL A 10 5.41 -10.78 12.20
N PRO A 11 5.94 -11.93 11.73
CA PRO A 11 7.37 -12.22 11.85
C PRO A 11 8.23 -11.20 11.07
N ASP A 12 9.33 -10.73 11.67
CA ASP A 12 10.16 -9.66 11.09
C ASP A 12 10.79 -10.05 9.75
N ALA A 13 11.05 -11.35 9.54
CA ALA A 13 11.54 -11.89 8.29
C ALA A 13 10.60 -11.65 7.09
N TRP A 14 9.32 -11.33 7.34
CA TRP A 14 8.33 -11.12 6.28
C TRP A 14 8.20 -9.65 5.87
N TYR A 15 8.71 -8.68 6.66
CA TYR A 15 8.56 -7.26 6.35
C TYR A 15 9.10 -6.87 4.96
N PRO A 16 10.29 -7.32 4.51
CA PRO A 16 10.80 -6.96 3.19
C PRO A 16 9.92 -7.48 2.05
N THR A 17 9.48 -8.73 2.14
CA THR A 17 8.63 -9.36 1.12
C THR A 17 7.25 -8.71 1.05
N LEU A 18 6.65 -8.43 2.21
CA LEU A 18 5.36 -7.75 2.31
C LEU A 18 5.44 -6.31 1.78
N SER A 19 6.50 -5.58 2.13
CA SER A 19 6.77 -4.23 1.61
C SER A 19 6.87 -4.24 0.09
N PHE A 20 7.71 -5.11 -0.48
CA PHE A 20 7.89 -5.21 -1.92
C PHE A 20 6.56 -5.48 -2.64
N PHE A 21 5.78 -6.44 -2.16
CA PHE A 21 4.52 -6.82 -2.80
C PHE A 21 3.46 -5.71 -2.74
N THR A 22 3.26 -5.14 -1.55
CA THR A 22 2.26 -4.07 -1.34
C THR A 22 2.64 -2.77 -2.05
N LEU A 23 3.93 -2.38 -2.05
CA LEU A 23 4.41 -1.23 -2.82
C LEU A 23 4.27 -1.44 -4.32
N THR A 24 4.63 -2.62 -4.82
CA THR A 24 4.52 -2.92 -6.26
C THR A 24 3.07 -2.78 -6.71
N ILE A 25 2.13 -3.42 -6.01
CA ILE A 25 0.70 -3.30 -6.32
C ILE A 25 0.22 -1.85 -6.21
N GLY A 26 0.57 -1.16 -5.12
CA GLY A 26 0.19 0.23 -4.90
C GLY A 26 0.67 1.15 -6.02
N LEU A 27 1.95 1.03 -6.42
CA LEU A 27 2.54 1.82 -7.51
C LEU A 27 1.90 1.51 -8.86
N PHE A 28 1.61 0.23 -9.15
CA PHE A 28 0.89 -0.14 -10.36
C PHE A 28 -0.51 0.50 -10.41
N LEU A 29 -1.28 0.42 -9.32
CA LEU A 29 -2.62 1.03 -9.26
C LEU A 29 -2.56 2.56 -9.40
N THR A 30 -1.58 3.21 -8.77
CA THR A 30 -1.35 4.65 -8.93
C THR A 30 -0.98 5.01 -10.37
N ALA A 31 -0.14 4.20 -11.04
CA ALA A 31 0.17 4.42 -12.45
C ALA A 31 -1.08 4.27 -13.34
N PHE A 32 -1.91 3.26 -13.11
CA PHE A 32 -3.18 3.10 -13.83
C PHE A 32 -4.14 4.27 -13.59
N PHE A 33 -4.21 4.79 -12.36
CA PHE A 33 -5.00 5.99 -12.04
C PHE A 33 -4.53 7.20 -12.85
N PHE A 34 -3.22 7.48 -12.88
CA PHE A 34 -2.69 8.60 -13.66
C PHE A 34 -2.88 8.43 -15.16
N ILE A 35 -2.73 7.21 -15.69
CA ILE A 35 -3.01 6.93 -17.11
C ILE A 35 -4.50 7.17 -17.41
N TYR A 36 -5.40 6.67 -16.56
CA TYR A 36 -6.84 6.89 -16.70
C TYR A 36 -7.16 8.38 -16.71
N GLU A 37 -6.58 9.14 -15.78
CA GLU A 37 -6.81 10.57 -15.68
C GLU A 37 -6.27 11.36 -16.89
N ALA A 38 -5.07 11.01 -17.38
CA ALA A 38 -4.41 11.69 -18.47
C ALA A 38 -5.01 11.37 -19.86
N THR A 39 -5.61 10.19 -20.02
CA THR A 39 -6.13 9.71 -21.31
C THR A 39 -7.65 9.83 -21.45
N THR A 40 -8.39 9.81 -20.33
CA THR A 40 -9.86 9.83 -20.36
C THR A 40 -10.40 11.23 -20.55
N SER A 41 -11.30 11.40 -21.52
CA SER A 41 -12.00 12.67 -21.74
C SER A 41 -12.92 13.02 -20.56
N ARG A 42 -12.98 14.31 -20.20
CA ARG A 42 -13.80 14.81 -19.06
C ARG A 42 -15.29 14.45 -19.17
N LYS A 43 -15.79 14.17 -20.38
CA LYS A 43 -17.19 13.78 -20.63
C LYS A 43 -17.51 12.33 -20.26
N THR A 44 -16.51 11.46 -20.16
CA THR A 44 -16.66 10.01 -19.87
C THR A 44 -16.01 9.61 -18.55
N ARG A 45 -15.55 10.59 -17.76
CA ARG A 45 -14.79 10.40 -16.53
C ARG A 45 -15.73 10.15 -15.35
N SER A 46 -15.52 9.05 -14.63
CA SER A 46 -16.29 8.71 -13.42
C SER A 46 -15.48 9.05 -12.18
N LEU A 47 -15.89 10.10 -11.45
CA LEU A 47 -15.25 10.48 -10.18
C LEU A 47 -15.33 9.36 -9.14
N THR A 48 -16.41 8.58 -9.14
CA THR A 48 -16.57 7.46 -8.23
C THR A 48 -15.52 6.38 -8.47
N GLN A 49 -15.27 6.02 -9.73
CA GLN A 49 -14.27 5.01 -10.08
C GLN A 49 -12.86 5.50 -9.72
N GLU A 50 -12.58 6.77 -9.97
CA GLU A 50 -11.31 7.41 -9.61
C GLU A 50 -11.06 7.39 -8.10
N LEU A 51 -12.05 7.78 -7.31
CA LEU A 51 -11.96 7.74 -5.85
C LEU A 51 -11.72 6.32 -5.34
N ILE A 52 -12.41 5.33 -5.90
CA ILE A 52 -12.22 3.93 -5.49
C ILE A 52 -10.79 3.47 -5.81
N THR A 53 -10.33 3.68 -7.05
CA THR A 53 -8.98 3.25 -7.47
C THR A 53 -7.89 3.98 -6.69
N ALA A 54 -8.03 5.29 -6.45
CA ALA A 54 -7.10 6.08 -5.66
C ALA A 54 -7.10 5.67 -4.18
N ALA A 55 -8.27 5.39 -3.59
CA ALA A 55 -8.38 4.92 -2.22
C ALA A 55 -7.71 3.54 -2.04
N VAL A 56 -7.96 2.61 -2.95
CA VAL A 56 -7.31 1.28 -2.92
C VAL A 56 -5.80 1.43 -3.08
N ALA A 57 -5.33 2.24 -4.04
CA ALA A 57 -3.90 2.49 -4.22
C ALA A 57 -3.24 3.09 -2.97
N SER A 58 -3.90 4.06 -2.33
CA SER A 58 -3.42 4.70 -1.10
C SER A 58 -3.26 3.72 0.05
N VAL A 59 -4.19 2.77 0.21
CA VAL A 59 -4.08 1.72 1.24
C VAL A 59 -2.84 0.86 0.99
N PHE A 60 -2.64 0.38 -0.25
CA PHE A 60 -1.47 -0.46 -0.58
C PHE A 60 -0.15 0.29 -0.43
N LEU A 61 -0.07 1.55 -0.86
CA LEU A 61 1.11 2.39 -0.67
C LEU A 61 1.36 2.73 0.81
N GLY A 62 0.30 2.95 1.59
CA GLY A 62 0.39 3.21 3.03
C GLY A 62 0.95 2.00 3.78
N PHE A 63 0.36 0.82 3.57
CA PHE A 63 0.90 -0.42 4.17
C PHE A 63 2.30 -0.75 3.65
N GLY A 64 2.55 -0.55 2.36
CA GLY A 64 3.86 -0.81 1.77
C GLY A 64 4.97 0.08 2.33
N SER A 65 4.67 1.36 2.56
CA SER A 65 5.61 2.28 3.20
C SER A 65 5.81 1.97 4.69
N LEU A 66 4.76 1.56 5.41
CA LEU A 66 4.87 1.07 6.79
C LEU A 66 5.80 -0.15 6.87
N PHE A 67 5.57 -1.18 6.06
CA PHE A 67 6.43 -2.36 6.04
C PHE A 67 7.85 -2.04 5.56
N LEU A 68 8.02 -1.05 4.68
CA LEU A 68 9.36 -0.60 4.25
C LEU A 68 10.14 0.02 5.41
N LEU A 69 9.48 0.85 6.22
CA LEU A 69 10.10 1.45 7.42
C LEU A 69 10.48 0.36 8.45
N LEU A 70 9.58 -0.59 8.70
CA LEU A 70 9.90 -1.72 9.58
C LEU A 70 11.06 -2.56 9.04
N ALA A 71 11.10 -2.80 7.72
CA ALA A 71 12.18 -3.54 7.07
C ALA A 71 13.53 -2.81 7.09
N SER A 72 13.53 -1.46 7.09
CA SER A 72 14.76 -0.66 7.21
C SER A 72 15.24 -0.48 8.65
N GLY A 73 14.51 -1.03 9.63
CA GLY A 73 14.83 -0.91 11.05
C GLY A 73 14.28 0.37 11.70
N VAL A 74 13.41 1.11 11.01
CA VAL A 74 12.68 2.26 11.56
C VAL A 74 11.35 1.76 12.12
N TYR A 75 11.31 1.57 13.44
CA TYR A 75 10.11 1.16 14.16
C TYR A 75 9.25 2.39 14.47
N VAL A 76 8.04 2.43 13.90
CA VAL A 76 7.03 3.50 14.06
C VAL A 76 5.90 3.02 14.95
#